data_AF-A0A844GIJ9-F1
#
_entry.id   AF-A0A844GIJ9-F1
#
_cell.length_a   1.000
_cell.length_b   1.000
_cell.length_c   1.000
_cell.angle_alpha   90.00
_cell.angle_beta   90.00
_cell.angle_gamma   90.00
#
_symmetry.space_group_name_H-M   'P 1'
#
loop_
_entity.id
_entity.type
_entity.pdbx_description
1 polymer ?
#
loop_
_entity_poly.entity_id
_entity_poly.type
_entity_poly.pdbx_seq_one_letter_code
_entity_poly.pdbx_strand_id
1 'polypeptide(L)'
;MKVGDNMQKWNEIRDEDSLKEFMERVSFFHDSCIKEMHYLSGAYVNENMDMYPVNDRRILRVIIQRQYEEDSMIEMEFQGLKYLKLFPADEHYTCEILGSNIILKEDRVIWSDCEDKTDLEDGDTGTLVCASKLRWRPISGCMGEKEFLKDVDINHILDMLNWNNSAEIQAEGRRLAEHINCLSIFMQPMGERYNKNIWENCALILSGKKDALLEPYLPELLDWIRDLNWPGAMIILERLKRFRNYEWLSCTMKEKIKIAYVLNAEQWLDNLFELFTQEELKGYLEDEYCQRLYEEYLNDTNPEKEEKYSLEECKKEWELT
;
A
#
# COMPACT_ATOMS: atom_id res chain seq x y z
N MET A 1 -25.84 -10.02 3.08
CA MET A 1 -24.83 -9.48 4.01
C MET A 1 -23.62 -9.08 3.20
N LYS A 2 -23.14 -7.85 3.36
CA LYS A 2 -22.13 -7.25 2.49
C LYS A 2 -20.76 -7.86 2.79
N VAL A 3 -20.20 -8.55 1.80
CA VAL A 3 -18.79 -8.92 1.73
C VAL A 3 -18.06 -7.72 1.14
N GLY A 4 -17.18 -7.09 1.91
CA GLY A 4 -16.34 -5.99 1.43
C GLY A 4 -16.35 -4.77 2.35
N ASP A 5 -15.69 -4.88 3.51
CA ASP A 5 -15.02 -3.75 4.18
C ASP A 5 -14.19 -4.22 5.40
N ASN A 6 -13.18 -5.07 5.20
CA ASN A 6 -12.27 -5.44 6.30
C ASN A 6 -10.81 -5.30 5.88
N MET A 7 -10.40 -4.07 5.58
CA MET A 7 -9.01 -3.66 5.78
C MET A 7 -8.83 -3.55 7.31
N GLN A 8 -8.53 -4.69 7.95
CA GLN A 8 -8.70 -4.86 9.40
C GLN A 8 -7.81 -3.91 10.19
N LYS A 9 -8.46 -3.14 11.07
CA LYS A 9 -7.86 -2.21 12.03
C LYS A 9 -6.90 -2.95 12.96
N TRP A 10 -5.74 -2.36 13.24
CA TRP A 10 -4.83 -2.86 14.26
C TRP A 10 -5.43 -2.71 15.66
N ASN A 11 -5.35 -3.78 16.45
CA ASN A 11 -5.73 -3.83 17.85
C ASN A 11 -4.47 -3.74 18.72
N GLU A 12 -4.38 -2.76 19.60
CA GLU A 12 -3.24 -2.60 20.50
C GLU A 12 -3.48 -3.32 21.83
N ILE A 13 -2.48 -4.02 22.35
CA ILE A 13 -2.49 -4.56 23.71
C ILE A 13 -1.89 -3.49 24.64
N ARG A 14 -2.76 -2.83 25.42
CA ARG A 14 -2.42 -1.63 26.21
C ARG A 14 -2.38 -1.91 27.72
N ASP A 15 -3.12 -2.92 28.14
CA ASP A 15 -3.41 -3.23 29.53
C ASP A 15 -3.82 -4.71 29.67
N GLU A 16 -4.01 -5.15 30.91
CA GLU A 16 -4.39 -6.54 31.22
C GLU A 16 -5.76 -6.93 30.64
N ASP A 17 -6.70 -5.97 30.53
CA ASP A 17 -8.04 -6.25 30.00
C ASP A 17 -7.99 -6.53 28.48
N SER A 18 -7.31 -5.67 27.72
CA SER A 18 -7.08 -5.87 26.28
C SER A 18 -6.24 -7.11 25.99
N LEU A 19 -5.28 -7.42 26.88
CA LEU A 19 -4.53 -8.67 26.81
C LEU A 19 -5.44 -9.89 27.00
N LYS A 20 -6.24 -9.88 28.07
CA LYS A 20 -7.14 -10.99 28.39
C LYS A 20 -8.13 -11.25 27.26
N GLU A 21 -8.76 -10.19 26.74
CA GLU A 21 -9.67 -10.30 25.59
C GLU A 21 -8.97 -10.93 24.38
N PHE A 22 -7.73 -10.50 24.09
CA PHE A 22 -6.95 -11.07 22.99
C PHE A 22 -6.64 -12.55 23.21
N MET A 23 -6.10 -12.93 24.37
CA MET A 23 -5.72 -14.32 24.67
C MET A 23 -6.93 -15.26 24.65
N GLU A 24 -8.07 -14.83 25.19
CA GLU A 24 -9.34 -15.59 25.14
C GLU A 24 -9.82 -15.73 23.69
N ARG A 25 -9.80 -14.64 22.90
CA ARG A 25 -10.21 -14.63 21.49
C ARG A 25 -9.39 -15.57 20.61
N VAL A 26 -8.08 -15.64 20.84
CA VAL A 26 -7.18 -16.53 20.08
C VAL A 26 -7.04 -17.92 20.71
N SER A 27 -7.80 -18.20 21.78
CA SER A 27 -7.76 -19.47 22.52
C SER A 27 -6.35 -19.85 22.94
N PHE A 28 -5.59 -18.88 23.47
CA PHE A 28 -4.19 -19.03 23.89
C PHE A 28 -3.29 -19.62 22.78
N PHE A 29 -3.65 -19.38 21.52
CA PHE A 29 -2.98 -19.95 20.34
C PHE A 29 -2.93 -21.48 20.31
N HIS A 30 -3.82 -22.18 21.04
CA HIS A 30 -3.99 -23.62 20.88
C HIS A 30 -4.25 -23.99 19.41
N ASP A 31 -3.84 -25.19 18.97
CA ASP A 31 -3.95 -25.70 17.59
C ASP A 31 -3.50 -24.69 16.52
N SER A 32 -2.43 -23.96 16.82
CA SER A 32 -1.85 -22.96 15.93
C SER A 32 -0.40 -23.27 15.62
N CYS A 33 0.16 -22.68 14.57
CA CYS A 33 1.59 -22.73 14.30
C CYS A 33 2.13 -21.36 13.93
N ILE A 34 3.40 -21.12 14.26
CA ILE A 34 4.12 -19.96 13.74
C ILE A 34 4.43 -20.25 12.27
N LYS A 35 3.80 -19.48 11.39
CA LYS A 35 3.97 -19.64 9.94
C LYS A 35 5.20 -18.91 9.46
N GLU A 36 5.35 -17.64 9.83
CA GLU A 36 6.40 -16.74 9.32
C GLU A 36 6.80 -15.70 10.38
N MET A 37 8.05 -15.23 10.29
CA MET A 37 8.53 -14.08 11.04
C MET A 37 9.31 -13.14 10.12
N HIS A 38 9.16 -11.83 10.32
CA HIS A 38 9.92 -10.80 9.60
C HIS A 38 10.42 -9.74 10.56
N TYR A 39 11.73 -9.47 10.53
CA TYR A 39 12.36 -8.46 11.37
C TYR A 39 12.92 -7.31 10.55
N LEU A 40 12.47 -6.08 10.86
CA LEU A 40 13.01 -4.84 10.29
C LEU A 40 13.78 -4.08 11.36
N SER A 41 15.12 -4.04 11.21
CA SER A 41 16.00 -3.35 12.15
C SER A 41 15.88 -1.82 12.05
N GLY A 42 15.79 -1.29 10.83
CA GLY A 42 15.90 0.13 10.50
C GLY A 42 17.29 0.58 10.06
N ALA A 43 18.32 -0.22 10.36
CA ALA A 43 19.68 0.01 9.89
C ALA A 43 19.80 -0.41 8.41
N TYR A 44 20.66 0.28 7.65
CA TYR A 44 20.92 -0.03 6.25
C TYR A 44 22.31 0.43 5.82
N VAL A 45 22.75 -0.05 4.65
CA VAL A 45 23.86 0.52 3.89
C VAL A 45 23.26 1.02 2.58
N ASN A 46 23.51 2.28 2.22
CA ASN A 46 22.93 2.88 1.03
C ASN A 46 23.74 2.52 -0.23
N GLU A 47 23.28 2.98 -1.39
CA GLU A 47 23.91 2.75 -2.69
C GLU A 47 25.33 3.37 -2.79
N ASN A 48 25.63 4.39 -1.99
CA ASN A 48 26.95 4.99 -1.89
C ASN A 48 27.89 4.23 -0.93
N MET A 49 27.46 3.06 -0.43
CA MET A 49 28.14 2.26 0.58
C MET A 49 28.26 2.95 1.95
N ASP A 50 27.48 4.01 2.20
CA ASP A 50 27.43 4.65 3.51
C ASP A 50 26.52 3.84 4.44
N MET A 51 26.99 3.64 5.67
CA MET A 51 26.25 2.92 6.68
C MET A 51 25.36 3.89 7.49
N TYR A 52 24.09 3.52 7.66
CA TYR A 52 23.22 4.00 8.73
C TYR A 52 23.15 2.91 9.82
N PRO A 53 24.03 2.96 10.85
CA PRO A 53 24.19 1.87 11.82
C PRO A 53 23.20 1.98 12.99
N VAL A 54 21.97 2.44 12.75
CA VAL A 54 20.98 2.68 13.81
C VAL A 54 19.77 1.78 13.61
N ASN A 55 19.55 0.87 14.55
CA ASN A 55 18.35 0.03 14.59
C ASN A 55 17.18 0.86 15.16
N ASP A 56 16.68 1.84 14.43
CA ASP A 56 15.62 2.76 14.90
C ASP A 56 14.19 2.22 14.74
N ARG A 57 13.99 1.16 13.96
CA ARG A 57 12.68 0.50 13.78
C ARG A 57 12.47 -0.61 14.81
N ARG A 58 13.34 -1.63 14.82
CA ARG A 58 13.23 -2.83 15.67
C ARG A 58 11.81 -3.41 15.71
N ILE A 59 11.25 -3.70 14.54
CA ILE A 59 9.89 -4.23 14.39
C ILE A 59 9.97 -5.70 14.02
N LEU A 60 9.36 -6.57 14.81
CA LEU A 60 9.18 -7.99 14.49
C LEU A 60 7.70 -8.24 14.18
N ARG A 61 7.42 -8.83 13.03
CA ARG A 61 6.10 -9.34 12.66
C ARG A 61 6.11 -10.85 12.74
N VAL A 62 5.09 -11.42 13.37
CA VAL A 62 4.91 -12.87 13.51
C VAL A 62 3.54 -13.23 12.95
N ILE A 63 3.51 -14.17 12.02
CA ILE A 63 2.29 -14.71 11.43
C ILE A 63 1.96 -16.03 12.09
N ILE A 64 0.75 -16.14 12.61
CA ILE A 64 0.21 -17.36 13.18
C ILE A 64 -0.93 -17.84 12.29
N GLN A 65 -0.90 -19.12 11.91
CA GLN A 65 -2.06 -19.82 11.34
C GLN A 65 -2.69 -20.73 12.39
N ARG A 66 -4.02 -20.75 12.45
CA ARG A 66 -4.81 -21.39 13.49
C ARG A 66 -5.81 -22.36 12.85
N GLN A 67 -6.05 -23.52 13.47
CA GLN A 67 -7.11 -24.45 13.04
C GLN A 67 -8.51 -24.01 13.53
N TYR A 68 -8.85 -22.72 13.34
CA TYR A 68 -10.10 -22.09 13.74
C TYR A 68 -10.72 -21.36 12.54
N GLU A 69 -12.05 -21.30 12.46
CA GLU A 69 -12.73 -20.60 11.36
C GLU A 69 -12.63 -19.07 11.50
N GLU A 70 -12.88 -18.55 12.71
CA GLU A 70 -12.73 -17.14 13.03
C GLU A 70 -11.28 -16.79 13.38
N ASP A 71 -10.79 -15.69 12.81
CA ASP A 71 -9.40 -15.23 12.96
C ASP A 71 -8.40 -16.38 12.73
N SER A 72 -8.62 -17.13 11.65
CA SER A 72 -7.82 -18.29 11.22
C SER A 72 -6.34 -17.96 10.97
N MET A 73 -6.04 -16.70 10.69
CA MET A 73 -4.70 -16.19 10.51
C MET A 73 -4.56 -14.84 11.21
N ILE A 74 -3.46 -14.65 11.93
CA ILE A 74 -3.22 -13.48 12.76
C ILE A 74 -1.81 -12.95 12.51
N GLU A 75 -1.69 -11.64 12.37
CA GLU A 75 -0.40 -10.95 12.40
C GLU A 75 -0.23 -10.25 13.74
N MET A 76 0.86 -10.59 14.44
CA MET A 76 1.32 -9.88 15.63
C MET A 76 2.51 -8.99 15.25
N GLU A 77 2.45 -7.70 15.56
CA GLU A 77 3.55 -6.75 15.39
C GLU A 77 4.09 -6.33 16.76
N PHE A 78 5.33 -6.73 17.03
CA PHE A 78 6.11 -6.35 18.20
C PHE A 78 7.00 -5.16 17.87
N GLN A 79 6.85 -4.08 18.63
CA GLN A 79 7.54 -2.81 18.39
C GLN A 79 8.59 -2.54 19.45
N GLY A 80 9.77 -2.05 19.04
CA GLY A 80 10.88 -1.86 19.97
C GLY A 80 11.41 -3.19 20.49
N LEU A 81 11.66 -4.14 19.59
CA LEU A 81 12.18 -5.46 19.90
C LEU A 81 13.44 -5.36 20.77
N LYS A 82 13.44 -6.06 21.90
CA LYS A 82 14.58 -6.19 22.82
C LYS A 82 15.37 -7.46 22.51
N TYR A 83 14.66 -8.58 22.32
CA TYR A 83 15.23 -9.85 21.85
C TYR A 83 14.15 -10.76 21.26
N LEU A 84 14.62 -11.70 20.43
CA LEU A 84 13.91 -12.88 19.96
C LEU A 84 14.80 -14.08 20.29
N LYS A 85 14.25 -15.08 20.99
CA LYS A 85 14.83 -16.41 21.13
C LYS A 85 13.98 -17.35 20.28
N LEU A 86 14.60 -18.05 19.34
CA LEU A 86 13.92 -18.95 18.40
C LEU A 86 14.68 -20.27 18.34
N PHE A 87 14.05 -21.31 18.88
CA PHE A 87 14.53 -22.69 18.84
C PHE A 87 13.46 -23.55 18.15
N PRO A 88 13.46 -23.60 16.80
CA PRO A 88 12.42 -24.29 16.05
C PRO A 88 12.47 -25.79 16.30
N ALA A 89 11.31 -26.43 16.30
CA ALA A 89 11.21 -27.88 16.24
C ALA A 89 11.79 -28.37 14.90
N ASP A 90 12.53 -29.49 14.94
CA ASP A 90 12.98 -30.18 13.74
C ASP A 90 11.85 -31.06 13.15
N GLU A 91 12.09 -31.67 11.99
CA GLU A 91 11.11 -32.48 11.27
C GLU A 91 10.63 -33.76 11.99
N HIS A 92 11.27 -34.15 13.11
CA HIS A 92 10.86 -35.30 13.91
C HIS A 92 9.78 -34.96 14.93
N TYR A 93 9.52 -33.66 15.15
CA TYR A 93 8.55 -33.17 16.11
C TYR A 93 7.49 -32.32 15.40
N THR A 94 6.32 -32.26 16.01
CA THR A 94 5.25 -31.39 15.57
C THR A 94 5.46 -29.99 16.18
N CYS A 95 5.04 -28.93 15.47
CA CYS A 95 5.32 -27.54 15.83
C CYS A 95 4.09 -26.76 16.32
N GLU A 96 3.00 -27.47 16.64
CA GLU A 96 1.80 -26.87 17.18
C GLU A 96 2.08 -26.17 18.51
N ILE A 97 1.47 -25.00 18.65
CA ILE A 97 1.36 -24.29 19.91
C ILE A 97 0.25 -24.99 20.70
N LEU A 98 0.65 -25.68 21.77
CA LEU A 98 -0.29 -26.31 22.71
C LEU A 98 -0.87 -25.31 23.72
N GLY A 99 -0.24 -24.15 23.85
CA GLY A 99 -0.71 -23.05 24.68
C GLY A 99 0.37 -21.97 24.77
N SER A 100 -0.05 -20.72 24.85
CA SER A 100 0.81 -19.55 24.78
C SER A 100 0.55 -18.61 25.93
N ASN A 101 1.57 -17.82 26.29
CA ASN A 101 1.48 -16.82 27.34
C ASN A 101 1.99 -15.46 26.87
N ILE A 102 1.37 -14.39 27.36
CA ILE A 102 1.85 -13.02 27.24
C ILE A 102 1.88 -12.38 28.61
N ILE A 103 3.00 -11.73 28.92
CA ILE A 103 3.20 -10.98 30.16
C ILE A 103 3.41 -9.51 29.82
N LEU A 104 2.57 -8.64 30.40
CA LEU A 104 2.77 -7.20 30.38
C LEU A 104 3.60 -6.76 31.60
N LYS A 105 4.56 -5.88 31.34
CA LYS A 105 5.35 -5.17 32.35
C LYS A 105 5.36 -3.69 31.98
N GLU A 106 5.72 -2.83 32.92
CA GLU A 106 5.72 -1.36 32.73
C GLU A 106 6.44 -0.89 31.45
N ASP A 107 7.50 -1.59 31.03
CA ASP A 107 8.39 -1.18 29.93
C ASP A 107 8.49 -2.20 28.78
N ARG A 108 7.74 -3.29 28.85
CA ARG A 108 7.84 -4.40 27.88
C ARG A 108 6.64 -5.35 27.89
N VAL A 109 6.47 -6.01 26.76
CA VAL A 109 5.64 -7.19 26.56
C VAL A 109 6.55 -8.39 26.29
N ILE A 110 6.21 -9.54 26.86
CA ILE A 110 6.89 -10.81 26.63
C ILE A 110 5.86 -11.80 26.12
N TRP A 111 6.08 -12.40 24.94
CA TRP A 111 5.25 -13.47 24.40
C TRP A 111 6.05 -14.76 24.31
N SER A 112 5.44 -15.88 24.68
CA SER A 112 5.98 -17.23 24.61
C SER A 112 4.99 -18.14 23.88
N ASP A 113 5.48 -19.01 23.01
CA ASP A 113 4.69 -20.09 22.38
C ASP A 113 4.45 -21.30 23.31
N CYS A 114 4.79 -21.15 24.59
CA CYS A 114 4.55 -22.11 25.66
C CYS A 114 4.01 -21.39 26.91
N GLU A 115 2.96 -21.94 27.54
CA GLU A 115 2.27 -21.32 28.70
C GLU A 115 3.21 -21.03 29.88
N ASP A 116 4.08 -21.98 30.19
CA ASP A 116 4.89 -21.97 31.42
C ASP A 116 6.25 -21.28 31.25
N LYS A 117 6.66 -20.96 30.03
CA LYS A 117 8.00 -20.44 29.76
C LYS A 117 8.02 -18.92 29.74
N THR A 118 8.84 -18.34 30.62
CA THR A 118 9.13 -16.90 30.66
C THR A 118 10.58 -16.57 30.28
N ASP A 119 11.40 -17.61 30.10
CA ASP A 119 12.74 -17.58 29.57
C ASP A 119 13.03 -18.87 28.78
N LEU A 120 14.05 -18.85 27.93
CA LEU A 120 14.55 -20.00 27.16
C LEU A 120 16.08 -20.08 27.26
N GLU A 121 16.62 -21.27 27.51
CA GLU A 121 18.06 -21.56 27.58
C GLU A 121 18.55 -22.37 26.37
N ASP A 122 19.87 -22.47 26.20
CA ASP A 122 20.45 -23.28 25.13
C ASP A 122 20.06 -24.76 25.32
N GLY A 123 19.39 -25.33 24.31
CA GLY A 123 18.85 -26.69 24.34
C GLY A 123 17.34 -26.77 24.61
N ASP A 124 16.70 -25.65 24.93
CA ASP A 124 15.24 -25.55 24.88
C ASP A 124 14.71 -25.61 23.44
N THR A 125 13.43 -25.99 23.31
CA THR A 125 12.61 -25.70 22.13
C THR A 125 11.62 -24.58 22.44
N GLY A 126 11.18 -23.88 21.39
CA GLY A 126 10.14 -22.84 21.43
C GLY A 126 10.63 -21.45 21.03
N THR A 127 9.74 -20.49 21.22
CA THR A 127 9.89 -19.11 20.77
C THR A 127 9.53 -18.14 21.89
N LEU A 128 10.43 -17.19 22.16
CA LEU A 128 10.21 -16.12 23.14
C LEU A 128 10.53 -14.77 22.51
N VAL A 129 9.57 -13.85 22.54
CA VAL A 129 9.71 -12.49 22.03
C VAL A 129 9.59 -11.50 23.18
N CYS A 130 10.53 -10.57 23.29
CA CYS A 130 10.40 -9.42 24.18
C CYS A 130 10.51 -8.12 23.41
N ALA A 131 9.52 -7.24 23.57
CA ALA A 131 9.45 -5.95 22.89
C ALA A 131 8.84 -4.89 23.79
N SER A 132 8.81 -3.63 23.36
CA SER A 132 8.18 -2.54 24.12
C SER A 132 6.66 -2.55 24.01
N LYS A 133 6.11 -2.90 22.84
CA LYS A 133 4.66 -2.90 22.58
C LYS A 133 4.26 -4.06 21.68
N LEU A 134 2.99 -4.46 21.76
CA LEU A 134 2.37 -5.44 20.90
C LEU A 134 1.05 -4.89 20.35
N ARG A 135 0.85 -5.07 19.05
CA ARG A 135 -0.44 -4.92 18.39
C ARG A 135 -0.69 -6.10 17.45
N TRP A 136 -1.94 -6.39 17.15
CA TRP A 136 -2.31 -7.51 16.30
C TRP A 136 -3.45 -7.15 15.36
N ARG A 137 -3.62 -7.95 14.30
CA ARG A 137 -4.80 -7.91 13.43
C ARG A 137 -5.08 -9.31 12.87
N PRO A 138 -6.34 -9.63 12.56
CA PRO A 138 -6.61 -10.81 11.75
C PRO A 138 -6.11 -10.61 10.31
N ILE A 139 -6.02 -11.71 9.58
CA ILE A 139 -5.76 -11.78 8.16
C ILE A 139 -6.82 -12.68 7.53
N SER A 140 -7.37 -12.29 6.38
CA SER A 140 -8.35 -13.10 5.65
C SER A 140 -7.87 -13.42 4.24
N GLY A 141 -8.24 -14.60 3.72
CA GLY A 141 -7.97 -15.00 2.33
C GLY A 141 -6.53 -15.40 2.01
N CYS A 142 -5.66 -15.58 3.02
CA CYS A 142 -4.23 -15.92 2.84
C CYS A 142 -3.78 -17.21 3.55
N MET A 143 -4.73 -18.07 3.95
CA MET A 143 -4.41 -19.36 4.57
C MET A 143 -3.66 -20.30 3.63
N GLY A 144 -2.84 -21.19 4.22
CA GLY A 144 -2.14 -22.26 3.50
C GLY A 144 -0.64 -22.07 3.42
N GLU A 145 -0.01 -22.80 2.51
CA GLU A 145 1.46 -22.95 2.45
C GLU A 145 2.22 -21.74 1.91
N LYS A 146 1.54 -20.87 1.14
CA LYS A 146 2.17 -19.72 0.48
C LYS A 146 2.70 -18.70 1.49
N GLU A 147 3.83 -18.08 1.16
CA GLU A 147 4.42 -16.99 1.94
C GLU A 147 3.49 -15.77 2.01
N PHE A 148 3.30 -15.21 3.21
CA PHE A 148 2.47 -14.05 3.49
C PHE A 148 3.26 -12.75 3.65
N LEU A 149 4.20 -12.73 4.60
CA LEU A 149 5.22 -11.71 4.77
C LEU A 149 6.26 -11.90 3.68
N LYS A 150 5.84 -11.66 2.44
CA LYS A 150 6.82 -11.28 1.43
C LYS A 150 7.43 -9.98 1.95
N ASP A 151 8.75 -9.94 2.07
CA ASP A 151 9.44 -8.75 1.59
C ASP A 151 8.88 -8.54 0.19
N VAL A 152 7.83 -7.74 0.12
CA VAL A 152 7.41 -7.21 -1.15
C VAL A 152 8.53 -6.24 -1.46
N ASP A 153 9.61 -6.79 -2.00
CA ASP A 153 10.63 -6.01 -2.66
C ASP A 153 9.84 -5.20 -3.65
N ILE A 154 9.74 -3.91 -3.34
CA ILE A 154 8.97 -3.01 -4.17
C ILE A 154 9.50 -3.10 -5.60
N ASN A 155 10.81 -3.31 -5.76
CA ASN A 155 11.42 -3.52 -7.06
C ASN A 155 10.90 -4.79 -7.74
N HIS A 156 10.67 -5.89 -7.00
CA HIS A 156 10.06 -7.08 -7.57
C HIS A 156 8.63 -6.82 -8.06
N ILE A 157 7.80 -6.09 -7.30
CA ILE A 157 6.47 -5.69 -7.80
C ILE A 157 6.62 -4.80 -9.04
N LEU A 158 7.43 -3.75 -8.96
CA LEU A 158 7.61 -2.81 -10.07
C LEU A 158 8.13 -3.52 -11.32
N ASP A 159 9.00 -4.52 -11.17
CA ASP A 159 9.44 -5.39 -12.27
C ASP A 159 8.27 -6.15 -12.87
N MET A 160 7.37 -6.72 -12.05
CA MET A 160 6.18 -7.44 -12.52
C MET A 160 5.20 -6.53 -13.27
N LEU A 161 5.12 -5.24 -12.90
CA LEU A 161 4.28 -4.23 -13.55
C LEU A 161 4.80 -3.81 -14.94
N ASN A 162 5.97 -4.27 -15.36
CA ASN A 162 6.52 -3.94 -16.69
C ASN A 162 5.63 -4.53 -17.79
N TRP A 163 5.22 -3.69 -18.74
CA TRP A 163 4.37 -4.08 -19.87
C TRP A 163 4.97 -5.15 -20.79
N ASN A 164 6.26 -5.44 -20.65
CA ASN A 164 6.97 -6.50 -21.39
C ASN A 164 6.73 -7.89 -20.78
N ASN A 165 6.18 -7.96 -19.57
CA ASN A 165 5.79 -9.23 -18.97
C ASN A 165 4.44 -9.72 -19.50
N SER A 166 4.13 -10.99 -19.24
CA SER A 166 2.80 -11.53 -19.57
C SER A 166 1.70 -10.86 -18.75
N ALA A 167 0.46 -10.90 -19.25
CA ALA A 167 -0.70 -10.33 -18.57
C ALA A 167 -0.92 -10.96 -17.18
N GLU A 168 -0.60 -12.24 -17.01
CA GLU A 168 -0.69 -12.94 -15.72
C GLU A 168 0.30 -12.39 -14.70
N ILE A 169 1.56 -12.14 -15.10
CA ILE A 169 2.60 -11.59 -14.23
C ILE A 169 2.22 -10.17 -13.82
N GLN A 170 1.77 -9.35 -14.77
CA GLN A 170 1.31 -7.99 -14.49
C GLN A 170 0.11 -7.99 -13.53
N ALA A 171 -0.84 -8.91 -13.72
CA ALA A 171 -2.01 -9.05 -12.85
C ALA A 171 -1.62 -9.44 -11.42
N GLU A 172 -0.69 -10.38 -11.26
CA GLU A 172 -0.16 -10.74 -9.94
C GLU A 172 0.59 -9.56 -9.30
N GLY A 173 1.38 -8.80 -10.08
CA GLY A 173 2.07 -7.61 -9.59
C GLY A 173 1.09 -6.57 -9.04
N ARG A 174 -0.02 -6.32 -9.77
CA ARG A 174 -1.09 -5.43 -9.30
C ARG A 174 -1.76 -5.96 -8.03
N ARG A 175 -2.04 -7.27 -7.96
CA ARG A 175 -2.63 -7.91 -6.76
C ARG A 175 -1.74 -7.75 -5.52
N LEU A 176 -0.43 -7.95 -5.67
CA LEU A 176 0.52 -7.74 -4.58
C LEU A 176 0.58 -6.25 -4.17
N ALA A 177 0.45 -5.33 -5.13
CA ALA A 177 0.48 -3.89 -4.88
C ALA A 177 -0.77 -3.33 -4.18
N GLU A 178 -1.89 -4.07 -4.15
CA GLU A 178 -3.12 -3.65 -3.45
C GLU A 178 -2.87 -3.33 -1.96
N HIS A 179 -1.95 -4.05 -1.33
CA HIS A 179 -1.63 -3.94 0.09
C HIS A 179 -0.63 -2.81 0.41
N ILE A 180 -0.08 -2.15 -0.62
CA ILE A 180 0.85 -1.05 -0.41
C ILE A 180 0.09 0.26 -0.17
N ASN A 181 0.41 0.91 0.95
CA ASN A 181 -0.18 2.19 1.37
C ASN A 181 0.69 3.41 1.02
N CYS A 182 1.98 3.22 0.76
CA CYS A 182 2.84 4.28 0.23
C CYS A 182 2.47 4.44 -1.26
N LEU A 183 1.65 5.41 -1.63
CA LEU A 183 1.17 5.54 -3.01
C LEU A 183 2.14 6.32 -3.91
N SER A 184 3.04 7.11 -3.33
CA SER A 184 4.02 7.92 -4.06
C SER A 184 4.87 7.10 -5.03
N ILE A 185 5.23 5.86 -4.67
CA ILE A 185 5.98 4.93 -5.52
C ILE A 185 5.26 4.54 -6.83
N PHE A 186 3.94 4.75 -6.92
CA PHE A 186 3.15 4.51 -8.14
C PHE A 186 2.85 5.80 -8.91
N MET A 187 3.24 6.98 -8.40
CA MET A 187 2.97 8.27 -9.03
C MET A 187 4.05 8.59 -10.07
N GLN A 188 3.82 8.17 -11.31
CA GLN A 188 4.73 8.40 -12.45
C GLN A 188 6.20 8.07 -12.13
N PRO A 189 6.50 6.85 -11.66
CA PRO A 189 7.87 6.48 -11.30
C PRO A 189 8.82 6.77 -12.48
N MET A 190 9.90 7.49 -12.17
CA MET A 190 10.93 7.87 -13.13
C MET A 190 12.32 7.55 -12.56
N GLY A 191 12.97 6.56 -13.17
CA GLY A 191 14.34 6.16 -12.90
C GLY A 191 14.91 5.36 -14.07
N GLU A 192 16.16 4.94 -13.98
CA GLU A 192 16.82 4.19 -15.06
C GLU A 192 16.14 2.84 -15.33
N ARG A 193 15.61 2.20 -14.28
CA ARG A 193 14.96 0.88 -14.35
C ARG A 193 13.45 0.95 -14.61
N TYR A 194 12.80 2.00 -14.11
CA TYR A 194 11.34 2.14 -14.11
C TYR A 194 10.92 3.49 -14.68
N ASN A 195 10.12 3.48 -15.73
CA ASN A 195 9.59 4.67 -16.38
C ASN A 195 8.19 4.39 -16.94
N LYS A 196 7.84 4.97 -18.10
CA LYS A 196 6.56 4.75 -18.81
C LYS A 196 6.17 3.28 -18.95
N ASN A 197 7.16 2.37 -19.02
CA ASN A 197 6.94 0.93 -19.15
C ASN A 197 6.13 0.27 -18.01
N ILE A 198 5.95 0.95 -16.86
CA ILE A 198 5.14 0.45 -15.74
C ILE A 198 3.93 1.33 -15.42
N TRP A 199 3.80 2.50 -16.06
CA TRP A 199 2.83 3.53 -15.65
C TRP A 199 1.38 3.10 -15.77
N GLU A 200 1.00 2.41 -16.84
CA GLU A 200 -0.39 1.95 -16.99
C GLU A 200 -0.82 1.03 -15.84
N ASN A 201 0.07 0.12 -15.43
CA ASN A 201 -0.14 -0.75 -14.30
C ASN A 201 -0.21 0.01 -12.97
N CYS A 202 0.63 1.02 -12.77
CA CYS A 202 0.54 1.93 -11.63
C CYS A 202 -0.81 2.67 -11.60
N ALA A 203 -1.28 3.17 -12.75
CA ALA A 203 -2.56 3.85 -12.86
C ALA A 203 -3.74 2.93 -12.51
N LEU A 204 -3.71 1.67 -12.96
CA LEU A 204 -4.70 0.66 -12.58
C LEU A 204 -4.76 0.45 -11.06
N ILE A 205 -3.59 0.35 -10.39
CA ILE A 205 -3.51 0.21 -8.93
C ILE A 205 -4.11 1.43 -8.23
N LEU A 206 -3.70 2.64 -8.65
CA LEU A 206 -4.18 3.90 -8.08
C LEU A 206 -5.68 4.07 -8.27
N SER A 207 -6.22 3.67 -9.44
CA SER A 207 -7.65 3.76 -9.75
C SER A 207 -8.54 2.98 -8.77
N GLY A 208 -8.00 1.92 -8.15
CA GLY A 208 -8.71 1.09 -7.17
C GLY A 208 -8.70 1.65 -5.74
N LYS A 209 -7.91 2.69 -5.45
CA LYS A 209 -7.78 3.24 -4.09
C LYS A 209 -8.95 4.17 -3.75
N LYS A 210 -9.33 4.20 -2.46
CA LYS A 210 -10.38 5.09 -1.90
C LYS A 210 -9.93 6.56 -1.96
N ASP A 211 -10.86 7.50 -2.11
CA ASP A 211 -10.58 8.95 -2.21
C ASP A 211 -9.66 9.44 -1.09
N ALA A 212 -9.97 9.09 0.17
CA ALA A 212 -9.19 9.51 1.34
C ALA A 212 -7.69 9.13 1.30
N LEU A 213 -7.31 8.08 0.57
CA LEU A 213 -5.89 7.71 0.40
C LEU A 213 -5.20 8.51 -0.72
N LEU A 214 -5.99 9.00 -1.68
CA LEU A 214 -5.51 9.73 -2.86
C LEU A 214 -5.50 11.24 -2.64
N GLU A 215 -6.30 11.76 -1.71
CA GLU A 215 -6.38 13.20 -1.38
C GLU A 215 -5.02 13.89 -1.21
N PRO A 216 -4.03 13.33 -0.49
CA PRO A 216 -2.72 13.97 -0.33
C PRO A 216 -1.90 14.03 -1.62
N TYR A 217 -2.28 13.26 -2.64
CA TYR A 217 -1.55 13.10 -3.89
C TYR A 217 -2.33 13.65 -5.11
N LEU A 218 -3.39 14.43 -4.89
CA LEU A 218 -4.12 15.08 -5.97
C LEU A 218 -3.23 15.93 -6.89
N PRO A 219 -2.23 16.70 -6.39
CA PRO A 219 -1.33 17.43 -7.27
C PRO A 219 -0.62 16.52 -8.27
N GLU A 220 -0.09 15.38 -7.82
CA GLU A 220 0.60 14.40 -8.64
C GLU A 220 -0.35 13.66 -9.57
N LEU A 221 -1.56 13.33 -9.12
CA LEU A 221 -2.60 12.72 -9.96
C LEU A 221 -3.03 13.66 -11.10
N LEU A 222 -3.12 14.96 -10.86
CA LEU A 222 -3.42 15.96 -11.90
C LEU A 222 -2.25 16.17 -12.88
N ASP A 223 -1.02 15.79 -12.51
CA ASP A 223 0.12 15.80 -13.44
C ASP A 223 0.07 14.64 -14.44
N TRP A 224 -0.72 13.57 -14.18
CA TRP A 224 -0.97 12.50 -15.16
C TRP A 224 -1.71 12.96 -16.39
N ILE A 225 -2.57 13.96 -16.26
CA ILE A 225 -3.41 14.46 -17.35
C ILE A 225 -2.76 15.63 -18.10
N ARG A 226 -1.44 15.83 -17.94
CA ARG A 226 -0.67 16.75 -18.80
C ARG A 226 -0.69 16.32 -20.27
N ASP A 227 -0.63 15.01 -20.48
CA ASP A 227 -0.59 14.38 -21.78
C ASP A 227 -1.37 13.06 -21.68
N LEU A 228 -2.52 13.00 -22.33
CA LEU A 228 -3.40 11.81 -22.27
C LEU A 228 -2.83 10.63 -23.05
N ASN A 229 -1.77 10.82 -23.84
CA ASN A 229 -1.06 9.74 -24.52
C ASN A 229 -0.14 8.97 -23.57
N TRP A 230 0.13 9.46 -22.36
CA TRP A 230 0.92 8.72 -21.39
C TRP A 230 0.22 7.44 -20.93
N PRO A 231 0.95 6.32 -20.77
CA PRO A 231 0.32 5.06 -20.39
C PRO A 231 -0.37 5.22 -19.04
N GLY A 232 -1.68 4.97 -18.98
CA GLY A 232 -2.48 5.14 -17.77
C GLY A 232 -3.06 6.54 -17.49
N ALA A 233 -2.74 7.58 -18.27
CA ALA A 233 -3.29 8.93 -18.07
C ALA A 233 -4.82 8.96 -18.14
N MET A 234 -5.41 8.28 -19.13
CA MET A 234 -6.86 8.14 -19.24
C MET A 234 -7.49 7.39 -18.05
N ILE A 235 -6.79 6.41 -17.49
CA ILE A 235 -7.26 5.67 -16.30
C ILE A 235 -7.34 6.61 -15.09
N ILE A 236 -6.32 7.46 -14.92
CA ILE A 236 -6.31 8.47 -13.86
C ILE A 236 -7.36 9.56 -14.09
N LEU A 237 -7.54 10.04 -15.33
CA LEU A 237 -8.60 11.00 -15.67
C LEU A 237 -9.98 10.47 -15.28
N GLU A 238 -10.31 9.24 -15.67
CA GLU A 238 -11.57 8.59 -15.31
C GLU A 238 -11.69 8.30 -13.81
N ARG A 239 -10.56 8.16 -13.10
CA ARG A 239 -10.56 8.07 -11.64
C ARG A 239 -10.84 9.43 -10.97
N LEU A 240 -10.25 10.50 -11.47
CA LEU A 240 -10.47 11.87 -11.01
C LEU A 240 -11.92 12.31 -11.25
N LYS A 241 -12.51 11.93 -12.39
CA LYS A 241 -13.94 12.15 -12.67
C LYS A 241 -14.88 11.50 -11.62
N ARG A 242 -14.43 10.49 -10.88
CA ARG A 242 -15.24 9.80 -9.85
C ARG A 242 -14.94 10.28 -8.43
N PHE A 243 -14.00 11.21 -8.26
CA PHE A 243 -13.57 11.71 -6.97
C PHE A 243 -14.65 12.61 -6.34
N ARG A 244 -15.00 12.38 -5.08
CA ARG A 244 -16.17 13.00 -4.43
C ARG A 244 -15.84 14.20 -3.55
N ASN A 245 -14.59 14.36 -3.14
CA ASN A 245 -14.17 15.55 -2.39
C ASN A 245 -13.91 16.71 -3.36
N TYR A 246 -15.00 17.32 -3.83
CA TYR A 246 -15.01 18.39 -4.84
C TYR A 246 -14.32 19.68 -4.37
N GLU A 247 -14.39 20.00 -3.08
CA GLU A 247 -13.72 21.16 -2.50
C GLU A 247 -12.20 21.02 -2.64
N TRP A 248 -11.64 19.88 -2.21
CA TRP A 248 -10.20 19.64 -2.29
C TRP A 248 -9.70 19.51 -3.74
N LEU A 249 -10.47 18.81 -4.58
CA LEU A 249 -10.18 18.68 -6.01
C LEU A 249 -10.17 20.04 -6.71
N SER A 250 -11.21 20.86 -6.52
CA SER A 250 -11.30 22.18 -7.15
C SER A 250 -10.20 23.13 -6.70
N CYS A 251 -9.82 23.10 -5.41
CA CYS A 251 -8.71 23.89 -4.89
C CYS A 251 -7.39 23.55 -5.62
N THR A 252 -7.06 22.25 -5.66
CA THR A 252 -5.82 21.76 -6.31
C THR A 252 -5.83 22.03 -7.81
N MET A 253 -6.98 21.85 -8.48
CA MET A 253 -7.12 22.12 -9.90
C MET A 253 -6.88 23.59 -10.26
N LYS A 254 -7.37 24.55 -9.47
CA LYS A 254 -7.15 25.99 -9.71
C LYS A 254 -5.65 26.32 -9.74
N GLU A 255 -4.87 25.70 -8.85
CA GLU A 255 -3.42 25.87 -8.84
C GLU A 255 -2.78 25.31 -10.11
N LYS A 256 -3.18 24.11 -10.53
CA LYS A 256 -2.67 23.48 -11.77
C LYS A 256 -3.07 24.24 -13.03
N ILE A 257 -4.28 24.81 -13.10
CA ILE A 257 -4.72 25.69 -14.21
C ILE A 257 -3.80 26.90 -14.32
N LYS A 258 -3.54 27.60 -13.20
CA LYS A 258 -2.65 28.77 -13.16
C LYS A 258 -1.24 28.40 -13.65
N ILE A 259 -0.73 27.25 -13.23
CA ILE A 259 0.58 26.73 -13.68
C ILE A 259 0.56 26.43 -15.18
N ALA A 260 -0.42 25.68 -15.66
CA ALA A 260 -0.54 25.28 -17.06
C ALA A 260 -0.64 26.49 -18.00
N TYR A 261 -1.41 27.52 -17.60
CA TYR A 261 -1.51 28.79 -18.33
C TYR A 261 -0.17 29.51 -18.43
N VAL A 262 0.54 29.68 -17.30
CA VAL A 262 1.86 30.35 -17.30
C VAL A 262 2.88 29.61 -18.16
N LEU A 263 2.77 28.28 -18.25
CA LEU A 263 3.62 27.43 -19.08
C LEU A 263 3.19 27.37 -20.56
N ASN A 264 2.06 28.01 -20.94
CA ASN A 264 1.40 27.85 -22.24
C ASN A 264 1.15 26.38 -22.61
N ALA A 265 0.79 25.56 -21.62
CA ALA A 265 0.48 24.15 -21.79
C ALA A 265 -1.00 23.96 -22.15
N GLU A 266 -1.38 24.33 -23.38
CA GLU A 266 -2.77 24.33 -23.87
C GLU A 266 -3.44 22.96 -23.71
N GLN A 267 -2.76 21.87 -24.11
CA GLN A 267 -3.31 20.52 -23.96
C GLN A 267 -3.60 20.15 -22.50
N TRP A 268 -2.76 20.59 -21.57
CA TRP A 268 -2.98 20.31 -20.14
C TRP A 268 -4.17 21.12 -19.59
N LEU A 269 -4.32 22.37 -20.03
CA LEU A 269 -5.48 23.19 -19.70
C LEU A 269 -6.78 22.54 -20.17
N ASP A 270 -6.83 22.07 -21.42
CA ASP A 270 -7.99 21.39 -21.97
C ASP A 270 -8.35 20.14 -21.16
N ASN A 271 -7.36 19.31 -20.82
CA ASN A 271 -7.57 18.12 -20.00
C ASN A 271 -8.02 18.44 -18.57
N LEU A 272 -7.57 19.56 -17.99
CA LEU A 272 -8.05 20.04 -16.69
C LEU A 272 -9.50 20.53 -16.78
N PHE A 273 -9.87 21.21 -17.85
CA PHE A 273 -11.23 21.71 -18.07
C PHE A 273 -12.24 20.60 -18.39
N GLU A 274 -11.81 19.50 -19.01
CA GLU A 274 -12.59 18.27 -19.18
C GLU A 274 -13.19 17.76 -17.85
N LEU A 275 -12.50 17.94 -16.71
CA LEU A 275 -13.00 17.57 -15.39
C LEU A 275 -14.14 18.48 -14.89
N PHE A 276 -14.18 19.75 -15.31
CA PHE A 276 -15.22 20.74 -14.96
C PHE A 276 -16.51 20.61 -15.79
N THR A 277 -16.57 19.64 -16.72
CA THR A 277 -17.82 19.33 -17.42
C THR A 277 -18.90 18.80 -16.46
N GLN A 278 -18.50 18.27 -15.30
CA GLN A 278 -19.40 17.83 -14.24
C GLN A 278 -20.10 19.00 -13.56
N GLU A 279 -21.43 18.94 -13.49
CA GLU A 279 -22.28 20.02 -12.97
C GLU A 279 -21.94 20.38 -11.52
N GLU A 280 -21.56 19.39 -10.72
CA GLU A 280 -21.17 19.56 -9.32
C GLU A 280 -19.83 20.31 -9.17
N LEU A 281 -18.88 20.14 -10.09
CA LEU A 281 -17.57 20.81 -10.05
C LEU A 281 -17.62 22.25 -10.57
N LYS A 282 -18.55 22.56 -11.49
CA LYS A 282 -18.73 23.92 -12.03
C LYS A 282 -18.99 24.95 -10.93
N GLY A 283 -19.76 24.59 -9.92
CA GLY A 283 -20.11 25.47 -8.79
C GLY A 283 -18.90 25.90 -7.93
N TYR A 284 -17.76 25.21 -8.03
CA TYR A 284 -16.58 25.49 -7.22
C TYR A 284 -15.53 26.37 -7.93
N LEU A 285 -15.76 26.78 -9.19
CA LEU A 285 -14.95 27.75 -9.91
C LEU A 285 -15.24 29.20 -9.46
N GLU A 286 -15.11 29.49 -8.17
CA GLU A 286 -15.34 30.83 -7.61
C GLU A 286 -14.26 31.87 -7.97
N ASP A 287 -13.20 31.46 -8.63
CA ASP A 287 -12.09 32.33 -9.05
C ASP A 287 -12.40 32.90 -10.44
N GLU A 288 -12.74 34.20 -10.50
CA GLU A 288 -13.10 34.91 -11.75
C GLU A 288 -12.08 34.70 -12.87
N TYR A 289 -10.79 34.54 -12.52
CA TYR A 289 -9.73 34.31 -13.49
C TYR A 289 -9.84 32.91 -14.12
N CYS A 290 -10.00 31.86 -13.31
CA CYS A 290 -10.19 30.49 -13.81
C CYS A 290 -11.50 30.34 -14.59
N GLN A 291 -12.56 31.05 -14.17
CA GLN A 291 -13.84 31.05 -14.86
C GLN A 291 -13.72 31.61 -16.29
N ARG A 292 -13.03 32.74 -16.47
CA ARG A 292 -12.81 33.30 -17.83
C ARG A 292 -12.06 32.35 -18.75
N LEU A 293 -10.99 31.70 -18.25
CA LEU A 293 -10.24 30.72 -19.04
C LEU A 293 -11.11 29.53 -19.45
N TYR A 294 -11.98 29.07 -18.55
CA TYR A 294 -12.92 28.00 -18.87
C TYR A 294 -13.99 28.41 -19.89
N GLU A 295 -14.50 29.65 -19.80
CA GLU A 295 -15.42 30.20 -20.81
C GLU A 295 -14.75 30.34 -22.18
N GLU A 296 -13.48 30.74 -22.24
CA GLU A 296 -12.69 30.75 -23.47
C GLU A 296 -12.56 29.33 -24.06
N TYR A 297 -12.25 28.33 -23.22
CA TYR A 297 -12.18 26.93 -23.62
C TYR A 297 -13.50 26.42 -24.25
N LEU A 298 -14.65 26.74 -23.65
CA LEU A 298 -15.98 26.33 -24.16
C LEU A 298 -16.35 27.00 -25.48
N ASN A 299 -15.87 28.23 -25.72
CA ASN A 299 -16.16 29.00 -26.93
C ASN A 299 -15.16 28.75 -28.06
N ASP A 300 -14.08 28.02 -27.80
CA ASP A 300 -13.12 27.65 -28.81
C ASP A 300 -13.70 26.61 -29.77
N THR A 301 -13.67 26.95 -31.05
CA THR A 301 -14.29 26.22 -32.17
C THR A 301 -13.30 25.32 -32.91
N ASN A 302 -12.08 25.13 -32.38
CA ASN A 302 -11.05 24.29 -32.99
C ASN A 302 -11.49 22.79 -33.04
N PRO A 303 -11.61 22.19 -34.24
CA PRO A 303 -12.05 20.79 -34.39
C PRO A 303 -11.00 19.73 -34.00
N GLU A 304 -9.76 20.10 -33.65
CA GLU A 304 -8.66 19.14 -33.35
C GLU A 304 -8.65 18.59 -31.91
N LYS A 305 -9.61 18.97 -31.05
CA LYS A 305 -9.62 18.63 -29.61
C LYS A 305 -9.74 17.14 -29.24
N GLU A 306 -9.91 16.23 -30.20
CA GLU A 306 -10.22 14.81 -29.92
C GLU A 306 -9.41 13.77 -30.72
N GLU A 307 -8.09 13.94 -30.91
CA GLU A 307 -7.28 12.76 -31.27
C GLU A 307 -6.94 11.94 -30.00
N LYS A 308 -7.86 11.04 -29.64
CA LYS A 308 -7.55 9.95 -28.70
C LYS A 308 -6.65 8.94 -29.38
N TYR A 309 -5.37 8.93 -29.05
CA TYR A 309 -4.45 7.89 -29.49
C TYR A 309 -4.70 6.58 -28.72
N SER A 310 -4.81 5.49 -29.45
CA SER A 310 -4.81 4.13 -28.90
C SER A 310 -3.41 3.76 -28.39
N LEU A 311 -3.32 2.81 -27.45
CA LEU A 311 -2.05 2.30 -26.93
C LEU A 311 -1.10 1.82 -28.05
N GLU A 312 -1.65 1.28 -29.13
CA GLU A 312 -0.88 0.84 -30.31
C GLU A 312 -0.34 2.01 -31.14
N GLU A 313 -1.05 3.14 -31.20
CA GLU A 313 -0.57 4.35 -31.85
C GLU A 313 0.54 5.01 -31.03
N CYS A 314 0.41 5.07 -29.71
CA CYS A 314 1.47 5.57 -28.82
C CYS A 314 2.75 4.71 -28.90
N LYS A 315 2.62 3.37 -28.93
CA LYS A 315 3.76 2.45 -29.08
C LYS A 315 4.51 2.67 -30.39
N LYS A 316 3.77 2.90 -31.48
CA LYS A 316 4.33 3.15 -32.81
C LYS A 316 5.05 4.49 -32.89
N GLU A 317 4.51 5.54 -32.27
CA GLU A 317 5.13 6.86 -32.22
C GLU A 317 6.43 6.87 -31.39
N TRP A 318 6.49 6.06 -30.33
CA TRP A 318 7.67 5.94 -29.47
C TRP A 318 8.73 4.94 -29.95
N GLU A 319 8.62 4.44 -31.18
CA GLU A 319 9.53 3.44 -31.77
C GLU A 319 9.64 2.14 -30.96
N LEU A 320 8.58 1.79 -30.23
CA LEU A 320 8.49 0.57 -29.43
C LEU A 320 7.72 -0.48 -30.26
N THR A 321 8.45 -1.24 -31.07
CA THR A 321 7.90 -2.37 -31.86
C THR A 321 7.41 -3.53 -31.01
#